data_AF-A0A521GGB3-F1
#
_entry.id   AF-A0A521GGB3-F1
#
_cell.length_a   1.000
_cell.length_b   1.000
_cell.length_c   1.000
_cell.angle_alpha   90.00
_cell.angle_beta   90.00
_cell.angle_gamma   90.00
#
_symmetry.space_group_name_H-M   'P 1'
#
loop_
_entity.id
_entity.type
_entity.pdbx_description
1 polymer ?
#
loop_
_entity_poly.entity_id
_entity_poly.type
_entity_poly.pdbx_seq_one_letter_code
_entity_poly.pdbx_strand_id
1 'polypeptide(L)'
;MKFYEYFGADKCGFWQWEEQGTVIAVPNGPTIAYRDQVAPMLDLLADQGLPSFDTLLLVLLATNPDGANAVEILPSVWQQAGAPAGLLELTVNELGFLQRLAGLPRSYKTGQKRLLLIQTVLANTHNGVGPKEARQLADQFRLRQYELPELLKKRGRGEQTDMWSAYHARNVLRVLNSRFPTEESILSKLTDLPTLPEPILPAEPAPVGPTDFVQSLLDDSQTFEVGALVKRLWSGLAIPFRQSQPTQRPVGGVSDLTNKGQLHHLLLSEWANDDLVFLSRLANDEALYLNREIPPTSDTRDRVLLLDVSLKNWGTPKTLAFALAVALAHHPKANARTLAFTVGHDCQSVDLGERDGLIAGLQRLTGGLHAATGLADYFRNHAPAGSVELFWVSTARAVQAPAMQQAMSQYGANFSYYLFPNSTGQIALYRQQGGGRKHLQDLTLPLAELWKNKPKAAKEPPVIEEERPEFTYPILFPMRNGQGQALVNAFRDRSKNILKSVKVVFVNQHNQLMLNVHELVCLQNPMIKLKLNKQAERQRQASVTPSGAFRFPDGSMVYVNRDGMLMLVSSDTTLPTIYVPLVLDSALGLATDAHFAGDERFRLPQDGQDSLSIRDFWQQYIVKFIQTITEHGSTA
;
A
#
# COMPACT_ATOMS: atom_id res chain seq x y z
N MET A 1 -20.48 -26.85 -7.31
CA MET A 1 -21.29 -25.64 -7.00
C MET A 1 -21.13 -24.57 -8.10
N LYS A 2 -22.17 -23.86 -8.57
CA LYS A 2 -22.00 -22.77 -9.57
C LYS A 2 -21.65 -21.42 -8.92
N PHE A 3 -21.01 -20.51 -9.67
CA PHE A 3 -20.59 -19.18 -9.20
C PHE A 3 -21.67 -18.41 -8.43
N TYR A 4 -22.81 -18.15 -9.08
CA TYR A 4 -23.94 -17.43 -8.47
C TYR A 4 -24.67 -18.23 -7.38
N GLU A 5 -24.48 -19.56 -7.35
CA GLU A 5 -25.00 -20.40 -6.26
C GLU A 5 -24.14 -20.31 -5.01
N TYR A 6 -22.88 -19.90 -5.13
CA TYR A 6 -21.99 -19.75 -4.00
C TYR A 6 -21.90 -18.30 -3.52
N PHE A 7 -21.81 -17.34 -4.44
CA PHE A 7 -21.63 -15.92 -4.14
C PHE A 7 -22.93 -15.09 -4.20
N GLY A 8 -24.09 -15.69 -4.46
CA GLY A 8 -25.35 -14.96 -4.51
C GLY A 8 -25.97 -14.81 -3.12
N ALA A 9 -26.46 -13.60 -2.80
CA ALA A 9 -27.20 -13.35 -1.57
C ALA A 9 -28.64 -13.89 -1.65
N ASP A 10 -29.14 -14.47 -0.55
CA ASP A 10 -30.53 -14.95 -0.48
C ASP A 10 -31.51 -13.85 -0.09
N LYS A 11 -32.76 -13.99 -0.53
CA LYS A 11 -33.85 -13.06 -0.17
C LYS A 11 -34.00 -12.89 1.34
N CYS A 12 -33.91 -14.00 2.09
CA CYS A 12 -33.99 -14.03 3.55
C CYS A 12 -32.62 -14.06 4.25
N GLY A 13 -31.53 -13.72 3.54
CA GLY A 13 -30.16 -13.72 4.08
C GLY A 13 -29.82 -12.48 4.91
N PHE A 14 -28.75 -12.56 5.72
CA PHE A 14 -28.28 -11.44 6.58
C PHE A 14 -27.37 -10.44 5.86
N TRP A 15 -27.02 -10.69 4.60
CA TRP A 15 -26.08 -9.87 3.84
C TRP A 15 -26.59 -9.65 2.42
N GLN A 16 -26.04 -8.64 1.75
CA GLN A 16 -26.32 -8.33 0.35
C GLN A 16 -25.09 -7.72 -0.33
N TRP A 17 -25.10 -7.76 -1.66
CA TRP A 17 -24.18 -6.99 -2.48
C TRP A 17 -24.67 -5.55 -2.61
N GLU A 18 -23.78 -4.59 -2.40
CA GLU A 18 -23.99 -3.16 -2.56
C GLU A 18 -22.96 -2.58 -3.54
N GLU A 19 -23.11 -1.29 -3.88
CA GLU A 19 -22.18 -0.57 -4.77
C GLU A 19 -21.86 -1.33 -6.08
N GLN A 20 -22.90 -1.84 -6.72
CA GLN A 20 -22.77 -2.67 -7.92
C GLN A 20 -21.91 -3.93 -7.69
N GLY A 21 -22.04 -4.63 -6.56
CA GLY A 21 -21.36 -5.91 -6.34
C GLY A 21 -19.89 -5.82 -5.92
N THR A 22 -19.44 -4.64 -5.50
CA THR A 22 -18.09 -4.40 -4.98
C THR A 22 -18.04 -4.44 -3.45
N VAL A 23 -19.16 -4.14 -2.79
CA VAL A 23 -19.30 -4.10 -1.33
C VAL A 23 -20.22 -5.22 -0.86
N ILE A 24 -19.82 -5.91 0.20
CA ILE A 24 -20.64 -6.88 0.92
C ILE A 24 -21.05 -6.26 2.25
N ALA A 25 -22.34 -6.09 2.49
CA ALA A 25 -22.87 -5.41 3.68
C ALA A 25 -24.05 -6.15 4.30
N VAL A 26 -24.28 -5.90 5.59
CA VAL A 26 -25.54 -6.24 6.26
C VAL A 26 -26.62 -5.26 5.78
N PRO A 27 -27.83 -5.69 5.38
CA PRO A 27 -28.87 -4.77 4.92
C PRO A 27 -29.17 -3.70 5.96
N ASN A 28 -29.06 -2.42 5.59
CA ASN A 28 -29.20 -1.26 6.48
C ASN A 28 -28.26 -1.29 7.71
N GLY A 29 -27.12 -1.98 7.59
CA GLY A 29 -26.18 -2.21 8.67
C GLY A 29 -24.72 -1.97 8.24
N PRO A 30 -23.74 -2.52 8.98
CA PRO A 30 -22.34 -2.29 8.70
C PRO A 30 -21.84 -3.04 7.46
N THR A 31 -20.80 -2.51 6.84
CA THR A 31 -20.02 -3.19 5.80
C THR A 31 -19.32 -4.41 6.40
N ILE A 32 -19.46 -5.57 5.74
CA ILE A 32 -18.78 -6.81 6.11
C ILE A 32 -17.37 -6.82 5.53
N ALA A 33 -17.25 -6.66 4.21
CA ALA A 33 -15.97 -6.61 3.50
C ALA A 33 -16.12 -6.06 2.08
N TYR A 34 -15.02 -5.55 1.54
CA TYR A 34 -14.92 -5.25 0.10
C TYR A 34 -14.53 -6.51 -0.68
N ARG A 35 -15.02 -6.65 -1.92
CA ARG A 35 -14.70 -7.80 -2.79
C ARG A 35 -13.20 -8.07 -2.90
N ASP A 36 -12.41 -7.01 -3.07
CA ASP A 36 -10.94 -7.08 -3.21
C ASP A 36 -10.27 -7.57 -1.92
N GLN A 37 -10.90 -7.39 -0.76
CA GLN A 37 -10.41 -7.93 0.50
C GLN A 37 -10.78 -9.41 0.66
N VAL A 38 -11.91 -9.84 0.09
CA VAL A 38 -12.39 -11.23 0.14
C VAL A 38 -11.61 -12.15 -0.80
N ALA A 39 -11.18 -11.66 -1.97
CA ALA A 39 -10.49 -12.49 -2.96
C ALA A 39 -9.21 -13.18 -2.43
N PRO A 40 -8.27 -12.48 -1.75
CA PRO A 40 -7.10 -13.12 -1.15
C PRO A 40 -7.45 -14.17 -0.09
N MET A 41 -8.57 -14.00 0.62
CA MET A 41 -9.02 -14.97 1.64
C MET A 41 -9.58 -16.23 1.01
N LEU A 42 -10.30 -16.11 -0.11
CA LEU A 42 -10.77 -17.27 -0.88
C LEU A 42 -9.60 -18.06 -1.44
N ASP A 43 -8.54 -17.38 -1.90
CA ASP A 43 -7.32 -18.03 -2.39
C ASP A 43 -6.59 -18.79 -1.27
N LEU A 44 -6.48 -18.20 -0.08
CA LEU A 44 -5.86 -18.82 1.08
C LEU A 44 -6.64 -20.07 1.55
N LEU A 45 -7.96 -19.99 1.56
CA LEU A 45 -8.82 -21.07 2.01
C LEU A 45 -9.02 -22.17 0.95
N ALA A 46 -8.81 -21.87 -0.34
CA ALA A 46 -9.12 -22.80 -1.43
C ALA A 46 -8.43 -24.16 -1.27
N ASP A 47 -7.21 -24.18 -0.74
CA ASP A 47 -6.42 -25.41 -0.60
C ASP A 47 -6.97 -26.35 0.48
N GLN A 48 -7.67 -25.82 1.50
CA GLN A 48 -8.38 -26.61 2.52
C GLN A 48 -9.88 -26.81 2.21
N GLY A 49 -10.36 -26.25 1.10
CA GLY A 49 -11.78 -26.13 0.79
C GLY A 49 -12.41 -24.89 1.42
N LEU A 50 -13.54 -24.47 0.85
CA LEU A 50 -14.26 -23.28 1.31
C LEU A 50 -15.49 -23.66 2.15
N PRO A 51 -15.81 -22.95 3.24
CA PRO A 51 -17.10 -23.10 3.93
C PRO A 51 -18.24 -22.62 3.02
N SER A 52 -19.48 -22.51 3.53
CA SER A 52 -20.46 -21.68 2.83
C SER A 52 -20.01 -20.21 2.84
N PHE A 53 -20.39 -19.46 1.81
CA PHE A 53 -20.03 -18.04 1.75
C PHE A 53 -20.62 -17.26 2.93
N ASP A 54 -21.84 -17.61 3.36
CA ASP A 54 -22.48 -17.07 4.57
C ASP A 54 -21.63 -17.26 5.83
N THR A 55 -21.09 -18.47 6.07
CA THR A 55 -20.24 -18.74 7.23
C THR A 55 -18.94 -17.94 7.18
N LEU A 56 -18.32 -17.84 6.00
CA LEU A 56 -17.13 -17.00 5.83
C LEU A 56 -17.46 -15.54 6.18
N LEU A 57 -18.56 -15.00 5.66
CA LEU A 57 -18.98 -13.61 5.92
C LEU A 57 -19.31 -13.36 7.39
N LEU A 58 -19.91 -14.31 8.11
CA LEU A 58 -20.17 -14.19 9.55
C LEU A 58 -18.87 -14.14 10.37
N VAL A 59 -17.87 -14.95 10.00
CA VAL A 59 -16.53 -14.93 10.62
C VAL A 59 -15.81 -13.61 10.33
N LEU A 60 -15.95 -13.07 9.12
CA LEU A 60 -15.40 -11.76 8.76
C LEU A 60 -16.07 -10.64 9.53
N LEU A 61 -17.41 -10.66 9.64
CA LEU A 61 -18.19 -9.72 10.40
C LEU A 61 -17.75 -9.68 11.87
N ALA A 62 -17.65 -10.85 12.51
CA ALA A 62 -17.24 -10.96 13.91
C ALA A 62 -15.80 -10.49 14.15
N THR A 63 -14.90 -10.60 13.16
CA THR A 63 -13.50 -10.16 13.29
C THR A 63 -13.26 -8.71 12.87
N ASN A 64 -14.28 -7.97 12.43
CA ASN A 64 -14.16 -6.55 12.13
C ASN A 64 -14.00 -5.70 13.41
N PRO A 65 -13.52 -4.43 13.30
CA PRO A 65 -13.33 -3.55 14.46
C PRO A 65 -14.56 -3.39 15.36
N ASP A 66 -15.76 -3.40 14.76
CA ASP A 66 -17.06 -3.29 15.46
C ASP A 66 -17.85 -4.62 15.46
N GLY A 67 -17.13 -5.75 15.37
CA GLY A 67 -17.73 -7.06 15.17
C GLY A 67 -18.69 -7.52 16.26
N ALA A 68 -18.49 -7.08 17.51
CA ALA A 68 -19.37 -7.45 18.63
C ALA A 68 -20.79 -6.89 18.46
N ASN A 69 -20.88 -5.57 18.18
CA ASN A 69 -22.15 -4.90 17.90
C ASN A 69 -22.80 -5.44 16.62
N ALA A 70 -21.99 -5.71 15.59
CA ALA A 70 -22.48 -6.26 14.33
C ALA A 70 -23.06 -7.68 14.47
N VAL A 71 -22.52 -8.51 15.36
CA VAL A 71 -23.06 -9.85 15.66
C VAL A 71 -24.35 -9.77 16.47
N GLU A 72 -24.46 -8.80 17.38
CA GLU A 72 -25.64 -8.62 18.24
C GLU A 72 -26.91 -8.26 17.46
N ILE A 73 -26.78 -7.52 16.36
CA ILE A 73 -27.93 -7.11 15.53
C ILE A 73 -28.44 -8.21 14.57
N LEU A 74 -27.70 -9.31 14.39
CA LEU A 74 -28.03 -10.35 13.40
C LEU A 74 -29.43 -10.98 13.58
N PRO A 75 -29.89 -11.31 14.81
CA PRO A 75 -31.25 -11.81 15.02
C PRO A 75 -32.33 -10.87 14.46
N SER A 76 -32.19 -9.56 14.70
CA SER A 76 -33.10 -8.54 14.19
C SER A 76 -33.04 -8.41 12.67
N VAL A 77 -31.84 -8.53 12.08
CA VAL A 77 -31.65 -8.52 10.62
C VAL A 77 -32.34 -9.71 9.97
N TRP A 78 -32.18 -10.92 10.51
CA TRP A 78 -32.87 -12.12 10.00
C TRP A 78 -34.39 -12.00 10.13
N GLN A 79 -34.88 -11.43 11.23
CA GLN A 79 -36.31 -11.18 11.44
C GLN A 79 -36.87 -10.22 10.38
N GLN A 80 -36.18 -9.12 10.12
CA GLN A 80 -36.59 -8.14 9.11
C GLN A 80 -36.50 -8.70 7.67
N ALA A 81 -35.57 -9.61 7.42
CA ALA A 81 -35.44 -10.30 6.14
C ALA A 81 -36.53 -11.39 5.91
N GLY A 82 -37.43 -11.59 6.87
CA GLY A 82 -38.50 -12.59 6.79
C GLY A 82 -37.99 -14.02 6.90
N ALA A 83 -36.90 -14.25 7.64
CA ALA A 83 -36.38 -15.59 7.86
C ALA A 83 -37.41 -16.49 8.59
N PRO A 84 -37.53 -17.78 8.23
CA PRO A 84 -38.48 -18.70 8.87
C PRO A 84 -38.20 -18.86 10.37
N ALA A 85 -39.22 -19.18 11.17
CA ALA A 85 -39.14 -19.22 12.64
C ALA A 85 -37.97 -20.08 13.17
N GLY A 86 -37.67 -21.22 12.54
CA GLY A 86 -36.54 -22.08 12.92
C GLY A 86 -35.15 -21.44 12.70
N LEU A 87 -35.05 -20.33 11.97
CA LEU A 87 -33.82 -19.54 11.85
C LEU A 87 -33.75 -18.39 12.86
N LEU A 88 -34.92 -17.90 13.28
CA LEU A 88 -35.06 -16.91 14.35
C LEU A 88 -34.80 -17.52 15.74
N GLU A 89 -34.87 -18.85 15.85
CA GLU A 89 -34.46 -19.65 17.01
C GLU A 89 -32.93 -19.84 17.11
N LEU A 90 -32.11 -18.94 16.58
CA LEU A 90 -30.68 -18.91 16.92
C LEU A 90 -30.55 -18.51 18.39
N THR A 91 -30.35 -19.51 19.24
CA THR A 91 -30.08 -19.37 20.66
C THR A 91 -28.75 -18.65 20.88
N VAL A 92 -28.57 -18.07 22.08
CA VAL A 92 -27.29 -17.52 22.57
C VAL A 92 -26.13 -18.51 22.36
N ASN A 93 -26.42 -19.82 22.40
CA ASN A 93 -25.43 -20.87 22.17
C ASN A 93 -24.94 -20.95 20.71
N GLU A 94 -25.73 -20.55 19.72
CA GLU A 94 -25.33 -20.64 18.29
C GLU A 94 -24.55 -19.41 17.82
N LEU A 95 -24.79 -18.23 18.41
CA LEU A 95 -23.98 -17.03 18.19
C LEU A 95 -22.76 -16.95 19.12
N GLY A 96 -22.71 -17.76 20.17
CA GLY A 96 -21.62 -17.73 21.17
C GLY A 96 -20.23 -17.87 20.56
N PHE A 97 -20.07 -18.65 19.48
CA PHE A 97 -18.80 -18.73 18.75
C PHE A 97 -18.40 -17.39 18.11
N LEU A 98 -19.34 -16.71 17.44
CA LEU A 98 -19.09 -15.41 16.81
C LEU A 98 -18.80 -14.33 17.86
N GLN A 99 -19.50 -14.37 18.99
CA GLN A 99 -19.25 -13.47 20.13
C GLN A 99 -17.84 -13.66 20.71
N ARG A 100 -17.40 -14.92 20.91
CA ARG A 100 -16.02 -15.21 21.33
C ARG A 100 -15.00 -14.73 20.31
N LEU A 101 -15.26 -14.96 19.02
CA LEU A 101 -14.38 -14.49 17.95
C LEU A 101 -14.29 -12.95 17.92
N ALA A 102 -15.40 -12.26 18.17
CA ALA A 102 -15.45 -10.81 18.32
C ALA A 102 -14.77 -10.32 19.61
N GLY A 103 -14.78 -11.11 20.68
CA GLY A 103 -14.14 -10.85 21.97
C GLY A 103 -12.61 -10.97 21.95
N LEU A 104 -12.03 -11.70 20.98
CA LEU A 104 -10.57 -11.90 20.90
C LEU A 104 -9.78 -10.58 20.87
N PRO A 105 -8.53 -10.55 21.40
CA PRO A 105 -7.68 -9.37 21.34
C PRO A 105 -7.47 -8.85 19.91
N ARG A 106 -7.41 -7.52 19.75
CA ARG A 106 -7.29 -6.85 18.44
C ARG A 106 -6.08 -7.32 17.62
N SER A 107 -5.00 -7.75 18.27
CA SER A 107 -3.80 -8.29 17.61
C SER A 107 -4.04 -9.57 16.81
N TYR A 108 -5.07 -10.37 17.14
CA TYR A 108 -5.45 -11.57 16.39
C TYR A 108 -6.50 -11.30 15.31
N LYS A 109 -7.15 -10.14 15.35
CA LYS A 109 -8.20 -9.72 14.40
C LYS A 109 -7.68 -8.74 13.35
N THR A 110 -6.36 -8.57 13.23
CA THR A 110 -5.71 -7.66 12.28
C THR A 110 -4.54 -8.34 11.55
N GLY A 111 -4.22 -7.84 10.34
CA GLY A 111 -3.07 -8.30 9.55
C GLY A 111 -3.04 -9.80 9.26
N GLN A 112 -1.84 -10.38 9.18
CA GLN A 112 -1.62 -11.81 8.90
C GLN A 112 -2.22 -12.73 9.99
N LYS A 113 -2.22 -12.29 11.26
CA LYS A 113 -2.82 -13.06 12.36
C LYS A 113 -4.32 -13.27 12.18
N ARG A 114 -5.02 -12.30 11.55
CA ARG A 114 -6.44 -12.44 11.19
C ARG A 114 -6.64 -13.53 10.13
N LEU A 115 -5.78 -13.57 9.11
CA LEU A 115 -5.85 -14.58 8.05
C LEU A 115 -5.62 -15.98 8.61
N LEU A 116 -4.60 -16.13 9.47
CA LEU A 116 -4.32 -17.39 10.15
C LEU A 116 -5.48 -17.81 11.07
N LEU A 117 -6.06 -16.87 11.82
CA LEU A 117 -7.27 -17.10 12.63
C LEU A 117 -8.42 -17.64 11.77
N ILE A 118 -8.76 -16.96 10.68
CA ILE A 118 -9.84 -17.36 9.78
C ILE A 118 -9.58 -18.75 9.18
N GLN A 119 -8.36 -19.00 8.70
CA GLN A 119 -7.97 -20.30 8.15
C GLN A 119 -8.08 -21.42 9.19
N THR A 120 -7.58 -21.19 10.40
CA THR A 120 -7.57 -22.15 11.50
C THR A 120 -8.98 -22.56 11.90
N VAL A 121 -9.86 -21.56 12.06
CA VAL A 121 -11.20 -21.80 12.56
C VAL A 121 -12.10 -22.42 11.48
N LEU A 122 -11.89 -22.06 10.22
CA LEU A 122 -12.63 -22.60 9.08
C LEU A 122 -12.03 -23.88 8.48
N ALA A 123 -10.94 -24.41 9.04
CA ALA A 123 -10.35 -25.66 8.56
C ALA A 123 -11.32 -26.83 8.76
N ASN A 124 -11.50 -27.67 7.74
CA ASN A 124 -12.36 -28.87 7.78
C ASN A 124 -13.82 -28.60 8.18
N THR A 125 -14.39 -27.44 7.81
CA THR A 125 -15.82 -27.18 8.02
C THR A 125 -16.69 -28.15 7.23
N HIS A 126 -17.71 -28.72 7.87
CA HIS A 126 -18.70 -29.56 7.19
C HIS A 126 -19.55 -28.76 6.19
N ASN A 127 -20.12 -29.43 5.19
CA ASN A 127 -20.95 -28.83 4.14
C ASN A 127 -20.23 -27.73 3.31
N GLY A 128 -18.89 -27.75 3.29
CA GLY A 128 -18.07 -26.87 2.46
C GLY A 128 -17.86 -27.39 1.04
N VAL A 129 -17.33 -26.53 0.18
CA VAL A 129 -16.88 -26.85 -1.18
C VAL A 129 -15.47 -27.44 -1.11
N GLY A 130 -15.28 -28.62 -1.71
CA GLY A 130 -13.97 -29.30 -1.71
C GLY A 130 -12.88 -28.53 -2.46
N PRO A 131 -11.58 -28.78 -2.19
CA PRO A 131 -10.47 -27.93 -2.65
C PRO A 131 -10.42 -27.64 -4.16
N LYS A 132 -10.72 -28.65 -4.98
CA LYS A 132 -10.74 -28.50 -6.45
C LYS A 132 -11.82 -27.51 -6.91
N GLU A 133 -13.04 -27.65 -6.40
CA GLU A 133 -14.14 -26.75 -6.71
C GLU A 133 -13.95 -25.39 -6.04
N ALA A 134 -13.35 -25.36 -4.85
CA ALA A 134 -13.02 -24.15 -4.12
C ALA A 134 -12.03 -23.28 -4.89
N ARG A 135 -10.98 -23.89 -5.47
CA ARG A 135 -10.03 -23.20 -6.34
C ARG A 135 -10.71 -22.61 -7.57
N GLN A 136 -11.61 -23.38 -8.19
CA GLN A 136 -12.41 -22.90 -9.32
C GLN A 136 -13.31 -21.72 -8.94
N LEU A 137 -13.93 -21.75 -7.76
CA LEU A 137 -14.75 -20.64 -7.26
C LEU A 137 -13.92 -19.40 -6.93
N ALA A 138 -12.75 -19.55 -6.29
CA ALA A 138 -11.83 -18.45 -6.02
C ALA A 138 -11.31 -17.81 -7.33
N ASP A 139 -10.95 -18.63 -8.32
CA ASP A 139 -10.57 -18.17 -9.66
C ASP A 139 -11.73 -17.44 -10.35
N GLN A 140 -12.94 -18.01 -10.31
CA GLN A 140 -14.13 -17.36 -10.86
C GLN A 140 -14.44 -16.03 -10.13
N PHE A 141 -14.24 -15.95 -8.81
CA PHE A 141 -14.42 -14.72 -8.04
C PHE A 141 -13.44 -13.62 -8.44
N ARG A 142 -12.20 -13.97 -8.80
CA ARG A 142 -11.22 -13.03 -9.36
C ARG A 142 -11.53 -12.64 -10.81
N LEU A 143 -11.90 -13.61 -11.63
CA LEU A 143 -12.03 -13.43 -13.08
C LEU A 143 -13.38 -12.81 -13.49
N ARG A 144 -14.47 -13.04 -12.74
CA ARG A 144 -15.83 -12.56 -13.03
C ARG A 144 -16.13 -11.22 -12.36
N GLN A 145 -15.21 -10.25 -12.42
CA GLN A 145 -15.38 -8.90 -11.86
C GLN A 145 -16.49 -8.07 -12.55
N TYR A 146 -17.03 -8.53 -13.69
CA TYR A 146 -18.01 -7.79 -14.51
C TYR A 146 -19.41 -8.40 -14.53
N GLU A 147 -19.64 -9.50 -13.80
CA GLU A 147 -20.94 -10.19 -13.67
C GLU A 147 -21.78 -9.63 -12.50
N LEU A 148 -21.66 -8.33 -12.25
CA LEU A 148 -22.18 -7.63 -11.07
C LEU A 148 -23.72 -7.47 -11.04
N PRO A 149 -24.44 -7.26 -12.16
CA PRO A 149 -25.89 -7.08 -12.12
C PRO A 149 -26.67 -8.32 -11.64
N GLU A 150 -26.15 -9.52 -11.89
CA GLU A 150 -26.78 -10.77 -11.45
C GLU A 150 -26.55 -11.05 -9.96
N LEU A 151 -25.41 -10.64 -9.39
CA LEU A 151 -25.15 -10.76 -7.95
C LEU A 151 -26.01 -9.80 -7.11
N LEU A 152 -26.43 -8.67 -7.70
CA LEU A 152 -27.38 -7.74 -7.06
C LEU A 152 -28.80 -8.32 -6.97
N LYS A 153 -29.14 -9.32 -7.78
CA LYS A 153 -30.44 -9.98 -7.68
C LYS A 153 -30.41 -10.96 -6.52
N LYS A 154 -31.16 -10.65 -5.45
CA LYS A 154 -31.36 -11.61 -4.35
C LYS A 154 -32.01 -12.88 -4.91
N ARG A 155 -31.40 -14.03 -4.61
CA ARG A 155 -31.92 -15.33 -5.01
C ARG A 155 -33.23 -15.57 -4.27
N GLY A 156 -34.27 -15.89 -5.02
CA GLY A 156 -35.49 -16.48 -4.48
C GLY A 156 -35.73 -17.77 -5.22
N ARG A 157 -35.48 -18.90 -4.58
CA ARG A 157 -35.79 -20.21 -5.15
C ARG A 157 -36.95 -20.84 -4.38
N GLY A 158 -38.06 -20.13 -4.24
CA GLY A 158 -39.23 -20.62 -3.48
C GLY A 158 -38.92 -20.91 -2.00
N GLU A 159 -39.97 -21.13 -1.20
CA GLU A 159 -39.86 -21.27 0.26
C GLU A 159 -38.92 -22.41 0.72
N GLN A 160 -38.70 -23.44 -0.11
CA GLN A 160 -37.89 -24.62 0.24
C GLN A 160 -36.37 -24.44 0.10
N THR A 161 -35.89 -23.59 -0.82
CA THR A 161 -34.44 -23.46 -1.08
C THR A 161 -33.80 -22.29 -0.35
N ASP A 162 -34.58 -21.23 -0.05
CA ASP A 162 -34.15 -20.13 0.82
C ASP A 162 -33.95 -20.61 2.28
N MET A 163 -34.52 -21.77 2.64
CA MET A 163 -34.31 -22.48 3.90
C MET A 163 -32.93 -23.17 3.98
N TRP A 164 -32.24 -23.41 2.85
CA TRP A 164 -31.05 -24.28 2.77
C TRP A 164 -29.75 -23.60 3.24
N SER A 165 -29.43 -22.41 2.73
CA SER A 165 -28.17 -21.69 3.01
C SER A 165 -28.02 -21.27 4.47
N ALA A 166 -29.09 -20.69 5.02
CA ALA A 166 -29.11 -20.21 6.38
C ALA A 166 -29.15 -21.36 7.40
N TYR A 167 -29.79 -22.49 7.07
CA TYR A 167 -29.71 -23.74 7.84
C TYR A 167 -28.30 -24.36 7.82
N HIS A 168 -27.57 -24.27 6.70
CA HIS A 168 -26.18 -24.71 6.62
C HIS A 168 -25.26 -23.84 7.46
N ALA A 169 -25.38 -22.50 7.37
CA ALA A 169 -24.58 -21.59 8.19
C ALA A 169 -24.79 -21.86 9.69
N ARG A 170 -26.04 -22.05 10.13
CA ARG A 170 -26.39 -22.43 11.51
C ARG A 170 -25.71 -23.74 11.95
N ASN A 171 -25.77 -24.78 11.12
CA ASN A 171 -25.16 -26.06 11.45
C ASN A 171 -23.63 -25.98 11.55
N VAL A 172 -22.99 -25.20 10.68
CA VAL A 172 -21.55 -24.97 10.75
C VAL A 172 -21.18 -24.18 12.00
N LEU A 173 -21.91 -23.12 12.33
CA LEU A 173 -21.70 -22.36 13.57
C LEU A 173 -21.85 -23.23 14.82
N ARG A 174 -22.84 -24.13 14.85
CA ARG A 174 -23.02 -25.09 15.95
C ARG A 174 -21.79 -25.99 16.12
N VAL A 175 -21.26 -26.51 15.01
CA VAL A 175 -20.05 -27.35 15.04
C VAL A 175 -18.83 -26.53 15.47
N LEU A 176 -18.67 -25.30 14.98
CA LEU A 176 -17.58 -24.41 15.39
C LEU A 176 -17.67 -24.06 16.87
N ASN A 177 -18.88 -23.82 17.39
CA ASN A 177 -19.13 -23.56 18.80
C ASN A 177 -18.76 -24.76 19.69
N SER A 178 -19.05 -25.98 19.25
CA SER A 178 -18.61 -27.20 19.95
C SER A 178 -17.11 -27.45 19.85
N ARG A 179 -16.49 -27.13 18.71
CA ARG A 179 -15.05 -27.31 18.48
C ARG A 179 -14.21 -26.27 19.24
N PHE A 180 -14.75 -25.06 19.39
CA PHE A 180 -14.09 -23.94 20.03
C PHE A 180 -14.95 -23.39 21.19
N PRO A 181 -15.10 -24.14 22.29
CA PRO A 181 -15.99 -23.76 23.38
C PRO A 181 -15.49 -22.55 24.18
N THR A 182 -14.18 -22.24 24.16
CA THR A 182 -13.57 -21.11 24.87
C THR A 182 -12.61 -20.30 24.00
N GLU A 183 -12.26 -19.08 24.41
CA GLU A 183 -11.24 -18.28 23.70
C GLU A 183 -9.86 -18.98 23.71
N GLU A 184 -9.48 -19.62 24.82
CA GLU A 184 -8.21 -20.36 24.89
C GLU A 184 -8.16 -21.51 23.89
N SER A 185 -9.30 -22.17 23.60
CA SER A 185 -9.36 -23.25 22.61
C SER A 185 -9.09 -22.77 21.18
N ILE A 186 -9.38 -21.50 20.88
CA ILE A 186 -9.06 -20.87 19.59
C ILE A 186 -7.56 -20.54 19.54
N LEU A 187 -7.05 -19.93 20.62
CA LEU A 187 -5.66 -19.50 20.71
C LEU A 187 -4.67 -20.69 20.74
N SER A 188 -5.01 -21.77 21.44
CA SER A 188 -4.17 -22.97 21.48
C SER A 188 -4.06 -23.65 20.12
N LYS A 189 -5.14 -23.62 19.32
CA LYS A 189 -5.12 -24.11 17.95
C LYS A 189 -4.30 -23.24 16.99
N LEU A 190 -4.15 -21.95 17.30
CA LEU A 190 -3.27 -21.04 16.55
C LEU A 190 -1.79 -21.26 16.86
N THR A 191 -1.45 -21.71 18.07
CA THR A 191 -0.07 -22.04 18.46
C THR A 191 0.39 -23.41 17.99
N ASP A 192 -0.54 -24.34 17.70
CA ASP A 192 -0.28 -25.71 17.24
C ASP A 192 -0.02 -25.86 15.73
N LEU A 193 -0.18 -24.80 14.95
CA LEU A 193 0.02 -24.86 13.50
C LEU A 193 1.52 -24.68 13.16
N PRO A 194 2.11 -25.52 12.29
CA PRO A 194 3.37 -25.17 11.67
C PRO A 194 3.16 -23.83 10.95
N THR A 195 4.08 -22.89 11.17
CA THR A 195 4.14 -21.65 10.38
C THR A 195 4.07 -22.04 8.92
N LEU A 196 3.00 -21.62 8.23
CA LEU A 196 2.85 -21.85 6.79
C LEU A 196 4.16 -21.41 6.12
N PRO A 197 4.69 -22.16 5.14
CA PRO A 197 5.79 -21.64 4.34
C PRO A 197 5.29 -20.33 3.76
N GLU A 198 5.96 -19.24 4.15
CA GLU A 198 5.64 -17.92 3.65
C GLU A 198 5.52 -18.05 2.13
N PRO A 199 4.40 -17.65 1.49
CA PRO A 199 4.53 -17.23 0.11
C PRO A 199 5.68 -16.23 0.14
N ILE A 200 6.67 -16.41 -0.74
CA ILE A 200 7.74 -15.43 -0.93
C ILE A 200 7.08 -14.18 -1.51
N LEU A 201 6.39 -13.47 -0.63
CA LEU A 201 6.24 -12.05 -0.64
C LEU A 201 7.60 -11.54 -0.18
N PRO A 202 8.14 -10.49 -0.82
CA PRO A 202 9.32 -9.84 -0.30
C PRO A 202 9.07 -9.58 1.18
N ALA A 203 10.05 -9.93 2.02
CA ALA A 203 10.01 -9.71 3.45
C ALA A 203 9.31 -8.37 3.71
N GLU A 204 8.25 -8.36 4.54
CA GLU A 204 7.90 -7.12 5.20
C GLU A 204 9.21 -6.64 5.81
N PRO A 205 9.74 -5.48 5.36
CA PRO A 205 11.04 -5.06 5.84
C PRO A 205 10.90 -5.01 7.35
N ALA A 206 11.76 -5.75 8.06
CA ALA A 206 11.96 -5.55 9.48
C ALA A 206 11.98 -4.04 9.70
N PRO A 207 11.28 -3.49 10.71
CA PRO A 207 11.17 -2.05 10.90
C PRO A 207 12.55 -1.47 10.71
N VAL A 208 12.68 -0.78 9.59
CA VAL A 208 13.97 -0.47 9.01
C VAL A 208 14.62 0.39 10.06
N GLY A 209 15.68 -0.12 10.70
CA GLY A 209 16.43 0.69 11.64
C GLY A 209 16.73 2.01 10.92
N PRO A 210 16.73 3.18 11.60
CA PRO A 210 16.89 4.46 10.92
C PRO A 210 18.15 4.50 10.01
N THR A 211 19.13 3.64 10.29
CA THR A 211 20.31 3.39 9.47
C THR A 211 20.02 2.69 8.13
N ASP A 212 19.13 1.70 8.07
CA ASP A 212 18.81 0.93 6.86
C ASP A 212 17.93 1.74 5.87
N PHE A 213 17.05 2.62 6.36
CA PHE A 213 16.15 3.40 5.49
C PHE A 213 16.94 4.49 4.79
N VAL A 214 17.78 5.21 5.55
CA VAL A 214 18.68 6.22 4.99
C VAL A 214 19.65 5.59 3.98
N GLN A 215 20.10 4.35 4.21
CA GLN A 215 20.92 3.63 3.24
C GLN A 215 20.14 3.37 1.94
N SER A 216 18.88 2.93 2.02
CA SER A 216 18.03 2.76 0.84
C SER A 216 17.85 4.06 0.02
N LEU A 217 17.87 5.23 0.68
CA LEU A 217 17.83 6.52 -0.02
C LEU A 217 19.15 6.88 -0.69
N LEU A 218 20.28 6.47 -0.12
CA LEU A 218 21.61 6.69 -0.71
C LEU A 218 21.84 5.83 -1.95
N ASP A 219 21.23 4.65 -2.00
CA ASP A 219 21.40 3.71 -3.10
C ASP A 219 20.59 4.10 -4.36
N ASP A 220 19.58 4.97 -4.22
CA ASP A 220 18.71 5.39 -5.31
C ASP A 220 19.06 6.80 -5.82
N SER A 221 19.30 6.91 -7.13
CA SER A 221 19.66 8.19 -7.77
C SER A 221 18.63 9.32 -7.61
N GLN A 222 17.34 9.01 -7.41
CA GLN A 222 16.27 10.00 -7.27
C GLN A 222 16.16 10.54 -5.83
N THR A 223 16.55 9.76 -4.83
CA THR A 223 16.48 10.15 -3.41
C THR A 223 17.85 10.40 -2.78
N PHE A 224 18.95 10.10 -3.50
CA PHE A 224 20.33 10.25 -3.03
C PHE A 224 20.60 11.62 -2.42
N GLU A 225 20.17 12.70 -3.08
CA GLU A 225 20.45 14.05 -2.61
C GLU A 225 19.79 14.33 -1.25
N VAL A 226 18.63 13.73 -0.99
CA VAL A 226 17.95 13.78 0.32
C VAL A 226 18.70 12.91 1.32
N GLY A 227 18.96 11.64 0.98
CA GLY A 227 19.64 10.68 1.86
C GLY A 227 21.02 11.14 2.33
N ALA A 228 21.80 11.77 1.44
CA ALA A 228 23.14 12.29 1.71
C ALA A 228 23.16 13.38 2.80
N LEU A 229 22.06 14.09 2.99
CA LEU A 229 21.96 15.19 3.96
C LEU A 229 21.55 14.70 5.36
N VAL A 230 20.87 13.56 5.47
CA VAL A 230 20.19 13.11 6.70
C VAL A 230 21.16 12.95 7.88
N LYS A 231 22.30 12.26 7.68
CA LYS A 231 23.28 12.04 8.76
C LYS A 231 23.88 13.34 9.29
N ARG A 232 24.15 14.30 8.38
CA ARG A 232 24.65 15.62 8.78
C ARG A 232 23.61 16.40 9.57
N LEU A 233 22.34 16.32 9.16
CA LEU A 233 21.21 16.92 9.86
C LEU A 233 21.00 16.32 11.26
N TRP A 234 21.12 15.01 11.44
CA TRP A 234 21.05 14.37 12.78
C TRP A 234 22.10 14.91 13.74
N SER A 235 23.34 15.09 13.27
CA SER A 235 24.42 15.63 14.09
C SER A 235 24.35 17.15 14.28
N GLY A 236 23.73 17.85 13.33
CA GLY A 236 23.84 19.30 13.18
C GLY A 236 22.64 20.08 13.69
N LEU A 237 21.44 19.49 13.79
CA LEU A 237 20.22 20.22 14.17
C LEU A 237 20.09 20.39 15.69
N ALA A 238 20.03 21.64 16.14
CA ALA A 238 19.75 22.01 17.53
C ALA A 238 18.23 21.99 17.85
N ILE A 239 17.54 20.89 17.51
CA ILE A 239 16.13 20.69 17.86
C ILE A 239 16.07 19.61 18.96
N PRO A 240 15.51 19.90 20.15
CA PRO A 240 15.36 18.90 21.20
C PRO A 240 14.51 17.72 20.70
N PHE A 241 15.01 16.50 20.77
CA PHE A 241 14.24 15.28 20.46
C PHE A 241 13.33 14.84 21.62
N ARG A 242 13.48 15.47 22.79
CA ARG A 242 12.63 15.35 23.96
C ARG A 242 12.26 16.76 24.42
N GLN A 243 10.98 17.11 24.44
CA GLN A 243 10.51 18.27 25.20
C GLN A 243 9.91 17.73 26.50
N SER A 244 10.65 17.84 27.60
CA SER A 244 9.99 17.85 28.91
C SER A 244 9.40 19.25 29.07
N GLN A 245 8.09 19.38 29.33
CA GLN A 245 7.61 20.64 29.90
C GLN A 245 8.35 20.86 31.23
N PRO A 246 9.01 22.01 31.45
CA PRO A 246 9.48 22.38 32.78
C PRO A 246 8.31 23.01 33.54
N THR A 247 7.34 22.20 33.96
CA THR A 247 6.31 22.57 34.95
C THR A 247 5.55 21.29 35.25
N GLN A 248 5.55 20.73 36.44
CA GLN A 248 5.34 21.38 37.73
C GLN A 248 6.43 20.93 38.72
N ARG A 249 6.68 21.75 39.74
CA ARG A 249 7.62 21.52 40.86
C ARG A 249 7.74 20.03 41.19
N PRO A 250 8.93 19.48 41.51
CA PRO A 250 9.00 18.16 42.14
C PRO A 250 8.08 18.23 43.37
N VAL A 251 6.88 17.65 43.26
CA VAL A 251 5.94 17.57 44.37
C VAL A 251 6.66 16.67 45.35
N GLY A 252 7.00 17.26 46.49
CA GLY A 252 8.00 16.74 47.41
C GLY A 252 7.79 15.27 47.71
N GLY A 253 8.84 14.51 47.44
CA GLY A 253 9.01 13.11 47.81
C GLY A 253 10.49 12.77 47.67
N VAL A 254 11.03 12.06 48.65
CA VAL A 254 12.33 11.40 48.53
C VAL A 254 12.02 9.92 48.46
N SER A 255 12.36 9.28 47.36
CA SER A 255 12.02 7.87 47.15
C SER A 255 13.25 6.97 47.02
N ASP A 256 14.44 7.53 46.72
CA ASP A 256 15.62 6.73 46.38
C ASP A 256 16.88 7.16 47.16
N LEU A 257 17.74 6.17 47.46
CA LEU A 257 19.03 6.31 48.13
C LEU A 257 20.15 6.01 47.14
N THR A 258 21.04 6.97 46.91
CA THR A 258 22.20 6.80 46.01
C THR A 258 23.49 6.92 46.79
N ASN A 259 24.59 6.38 46.27
CA ASN A 259 25.92 6.54 46.87
C ASN A 259 26.69 7.78 46.33
N LYS A 260 26.03 8.61 45.51
CA LYS A 260 26.64 9.82 44.93
C LYS A 260 25.64 10.98 44.89
N GLY A 261 26.05 12.13 45.42
CA GLY A 261 25.20 13.32 45.47
C GLY A 261 25.94 14.56 45.97
N GLN A 262 25.19 15.65 46.11
CA GLN A 262 25.71 16.89 46.72
C GLN A 262 25.67 16.75 48.24
N LEU A 263 26.63 17.32 48.97
CA LEU A 263 26.76 17.14 50.43
C LEU A 263 25.49 17.53 51.23
N HIS A 264 24.73 18.50 50.76
CA HIS A 264 23.47 18.90 51.41
C HIS A 264 22.31 17.90 51.19
N HIS A 265 22.54 16.84 50.41
CA HIS A 265 21.62 15.71 50.25
C HIS A 265 22.08 14.47 51.00
N LEU A 266 23.14 14.54 51.82
CA LEU A 266 23.55 13.42 52.67
C LEU A 266 22.38 12.98 53.56
N LEU A 267 22.19 11.66 53.64
CA LEU A 267 21.19 11.07 54.53
C LEU A 267 21.47 11.49 55.97
N LEU A 268 20.44 11.79 56.75
CA LEU A 268 20.61 12.24 58.14
C LEU A 268 21.34 11.21 59.01
N SER A 269 21.22 9.92 58.69
CA SER A 269 21.97 8.85 59.36
C SER A 269 23.46 8.84 59.02
N GLU A 270 23.88 9.39 57.89
CA GLU A 270 25.32 9.57 57.60
C GLU A 270 25.93 10.66 58.48
N TRP A 271 25.16 11.69 58.83
CA TRP A 271 25.56 12.71 59.81
C TRP A 271 25.61 12.20 61.24
N ALA A 272 24.99 11.06 61.53
CA ALA A 272 25.02 10.44 62.85
C ALA A 272 26.26 9.56 63.08
N ASN A 273 27.08 9.35 62.04
CA ASN A 273 28.36 8.63 62.17
C ASN A 273 29.43 9.53 62.82
N ASP A 274 30.39 8.90 63.50
CA ASP A 274 31.60 9.57 64.00
C ASP A 274 32.42 10.18 62.85
N ASP A 275 33.09 11.31 63.08
CA ASP A 275 33.82 12.09 62.08
C ASP A 275 34.80 11.23 61.25
N LEU A 276 35.52 10.29 61.87
CA LEU A 276 36.47 9.43 61.14
C LEU A 276 35.75 8.41 60.24
N VAL A 277 34.63 7.87 60.70
CA VAL A 277 33.81 6.92 59.92
C VAL A 277 33.11 7.64 58.77
N PHE A 278 32.56 8.83 59.04
CA PHE A 278 31.94 9.68 58.04
C PHE A 278 32.93 10.05 56.93
N LEU A 279 34.13 10.54 57.28
CA LEU A 279 35.16 10.90 56.31
C LEU A 279 35.66 9.70 55.51
N SER A 280 35.82 8.53 56.14
CA SER A 280 36.19 7.29 55.45
C SER A 280 35.12 6.89 54.41
N ARG A 281 33.84 6.90 54.78
CA ARG A 281 32.73 6.56 53.87
C ARG A 281 32.60 7.57 52.74
N LEU A 282 32.80 8.86 53.03
CA LEU A 282 32.79 9.91 52.02
C LEU A 282 33.96 9.77 51.03
N ALA A 283 35.16 9.46 51.51
CA ALA A 283 36.34 9.27 50.66
C ALA A 283 36.25 8.02 49.77
N ASN A 284 35.53 6.99 50.22
CA ASN A 284 35.36 5.74 49.50
C ASN A 284 34.09 5.67 48.62
N ASP A 285 33.37 6.80 48.43
CA ASP A 285 32.10 6.85 47.67
C ASP A 285 31.01 5.89 48.24
N GLU A 286 30.98 5.71 49.56
CA GLU A 286 30.04 4.81 50.26
C GLU A 286 28.94 5.56 51.03
N ALA A 287 29.01 6.89 51.10
CA ALA A 287 28.03 7.71 51.79
C ALA A 287 26.70 7.73 51.02
N LEU A 288 25.58 7.60 51.74
CA LEU A 288 24.24 7.61 51.16
C LEU A 288 23.64 9.01 51.06
N TYR A 289 22.99 9.29 49.94
CA TYR A 289 22.35 10.56 49.61
C TYR A 289 20.86 10.36 49.30
N LEU A 290 20.04 11.30 49.76
CA LEU A 290 18.63 11.43 49.43
C LEU A 290 18.49 11.98 48.00
N ASN A 291 17.89 11.21 47.10
CA ASN A 291 17.63 11.64 45.73
C ASN A 291 16.13 11.88 45.50
N ARG A 292 15.80 12.99 44.81
CA ARG A 292 14.41 13.29 44.46
C ARG A 292 14.01 12.49 43.24
N GLU A 293 12.94 11.71 43.37
CA GLU A 293 12.34 11.06 42.21
C GLU A 293 11.73 12.12 41.29
N ILE A 294 12.11 12.05 40.01
CA ILE A 294 11.45 12.78 38.95
C ILE A 294 10.43 11.81 38.37
N PRO A 295 9.12 12.10 38.42
CA PRO A 295 8.14 11.22 37.79
C PRO A 295 8.48 11.05 36.30
N PRO A 296 8.47 9.83 35.75
CA PRO A 296 8.69 9.60 34.34
C PRO A 296 7.46 10.08 33.56
N THR A 297 7.38 11.38 33.28
CA THR A 297 6.40 11.92 32.33
C THR A 297 7.06 12.00 30.95
N SER A 298 6.76 11.00 30.11
CA SER A 298 7.01 11.08 28.67
C SER A 298 5.89 11.88 28.02
N ASP A 299 6.02 13.20 27.93
CA ASP A 299 5.13 14.02 27.09
C ASP A 299 5.66 13.99 25.65
N THR A 300 5.55 12.84 24.97
CA THR A 300 5.94 12.72 23.55
C THR A 300 4.86 13.33 22.69
N ARG A 301 5.01 14.61 22.37
CA ARG A 301 4.15 15.32 21.43
C ARG A 301 4.41 14.86 20.01
N ASP A 302 3.35 14.54 19.27
CA ASP A 302 3.44 14.25 17.84
C ASP A 302 3.99 15.47 17.10
N ARG A 303 4.80 15.25 16.07
CA ARG A 303 5.40 16.30 15.25
C ARG A 303 4.70 16.34 13.91
N VAL A 304 4.35 17.53 13.45
CA VAL A 304 3.84 17.72 12.08
C VAL A 304 4.72 18.71 11.35
N LEU A 305 5.24 18.32 10.19
CA LEU A 305 6.00 19.16 9.30
C LEU A 305 5.17 19.60 8.11
N LEU A 306 5.09 20.91 7.90
CA LEU A 306 4.46 21.51 6.75
C LEU A 306 5.56 22.00 5.80
N LEU A 307 5.68 21.32 4.65
CA LEU A 307 6.72 21.53 3.63
C LEU A 307 6.17 22.38 2.48
N ASP A 308 6.65 23.61 2.35
CA ASP A 308 6.24 24.50 1.26
C ASP A 308 6.77 24.00 -0.10
N VAL A 309 5.85 23.68 -1.02
CA VAL A 309 6.15 23.22 -2.39
C VAL A 309 5.81 24.25 -3.48
N SER A 310 5.65 25.52 -3.08
CA SER A 310 5.47 26.65 -4.01
C SER A 310 6.73 26.93 -4.81
N LEU A 311 6.59 27.70 -5.90
CA LEU A 311 7.66 27.98 -6.87
C LEU A 311 8.96 28.50 -6.22
N LYS A 312 8.84 29.31 -5.16
CA LYS A 312 9.99 29.90 -4.44
C LYS A 312 10.79 28.90 -3.60
N ASN A 313 10.32 27.67 -3.48
CA ASN A 313 10.98 26.59 -2.75
C ASN A 313 11.60 25.55 -3.69
N TRP A 314 11.39 25.63 -5.01
CA TRP A 314 11.90 24.64 -5.95
C TRP A 314 13.42 24.57 -6.01
N GLY A 315 13.94 23.41 -6.43
CA GLY A 315 15.37 23.11 -6.44
C GLY A 315 15.88 22.74 -5.04
N THR A 316 17.08 23.19 -4.72
CA THR A 316 17.77 22.86 -3.45
C THR A 316 16.95 23.09 -2.19
N PRO A 317 16.20 24.20 -2.00
CA PRO A 317 15.41 24.39 -0.77
C PRO A 317 14.37 23.30 -0.54
N LYS A 318 13.74 22.79 -1.60
CA LYS A 318 12.81 21.66 -1.52
C LYS A 318 13.54 20.38 -1.10
N THR A 319 14.66 20.06 -1.73
CA THR A 319 15.47 18.90 -1.36
C THR A 319 15.88 18.97 0.11
N LEU A 320 16.30 20.15 0.60
CA LEU A 320 16.61 20.39 2.01
C LEU A 320 15.38 20.22 2.92
N ALA A 321 14.21 20.69 2.50
CA ALA A 321 12.97 20.56 3.27
C ALA A 321 12.56 19.10 3.47
N PHE A 322 12.66 18.28 2.42
CA PHE A 322 12.41 16.84 2.52
C PHE A 322 13.50 16.13 3.33
N ALA A 323 14.77 16.53 3.22
CA ALA A 323 15.84 16.00 4.07
C ALA A 323 15.63 16.32 5.55
N LEU A 324 15.17 17.53 5.88
CA LEU A 324 14.77 17.90 7.24
C LEU A 324 13.63 17.01 7.75
N ALA A 325 12.63 16.75 6.90
CA ALA A 325 11.50 15.90 7.24
C ALA A 325 11.92 14.46 7.53
N VAL A 326 12.72 13.86 6.64
CA VAL A 326 13.27 12.51 6.84
C VAL A 326 14.17 12.46 8.07
N ALA A 327 15.04 13.46 8.26
CA ALA A 327 15.96 13.50 9.39
C ALA A 327 15.23 13.59 10.73
N LEU A 328 14.13 14.35 10.81
CA LEU A 328 13.33 14.46 12.02
C LEU A 328 12.47 13.21 12.26
N ALA A 329 11.88 12.63 11.20
CA ALA A 329 11.03 11.44 11.30
C ALA A 329 11.81 10.17 11.69
N HIS A 330 13.03 10.02 11.15
CA HIS A 330 13.86 8.83 11.35
C HIS A 330 15.05 9.07 12.29
N HIS A 331 14.99 10.09 13.15
CA HIS A 331 16.10 10.32 14.08
C HIS A 331 16.25 9.14 15.07
N PRO A 332 17.46 8.62 15.32
CA PRO A 332 17.65 7.46 16.22
C PRO A 332 17.18 7.66 17.67
N LYS A 333 17.05 8.92 18.09
CA LYS A 333 16.53 9.31 19.42
C LYS A 333 15.07 9.81 19.38
N ALA A 334 14.38 9.73 18.25
CA ALA A 334 12.99 10.13 18.14
C ALA A 334 12.08 9.08 18.79
N ASN A 335 11.22 9.53 19.71
CA ASN A 335 10.19 8.71 20.33
C ASN A 335 8.77 9.23 20.02
N ALA A 336 8.66 10.27 19.20
CA ALA A 336 7.40 10.92 18.83
C ALA A 336 7.05 10.62 17.37
N ARG A 337 5.76 10.37 17.10
CA ARG A 337 5.28 10.19 15.73
C ARG A 337 5.50 11.47 14.94
N THR A 338 6.06 11.35 13.74
CA THR A 338 6.29 12.49 12.85
C THR A 338 5.46 12.33 11.58
N LEU A 339 4.63 13.31 11.29
CA LEU A 339 3.82 13.40 10.08
C LEU A 339 4.36 14.54 9.20
N ALA A 340 4.29 14.38 7.88
CA ALA A 340 4.69 15.43 6.94
C ALA A 340 3.59 15.69 5.92
N PHE A 341 3.45 16.96 5.54
CA PHE A 341 2.51 17.42 4.54
C PHE A 341 3.21 18.36 3.57
N THR A 342 2.96 18.20 2.27
CA THR A 342 3.30 19.24 1.29
C THR A 342 2.21 20.29 1.27
N VAL A 343 2.61 21.56 1.25
CA VAL A 343 1.74 22.71 1.28
C VAL A 343 2.03 23.59 0.07
N GLY A 344 1.06 23.72 -0.83
CA GLY A 344 1.16 24.57 -2.01
C GLY A 344 -0.18 25.24 -2.29
N HIS A 345 -0.79 24.92 -3.44
CA HIS A 345 -2.17 25.32 -3.71
C HIS A 345 -3.16 24.55 -2.81
N ASP A 346 -2.85 23.28 -2.53
CA ASP A 346 -3.55 22.35 -1.64
C ASP A 346 -2.59 21.78 -0.57
N CYS A 347 -3.14 21.02 0.38
CA CYS A 347 -2.37 20.30 1.38
C CYS A 347 -2.52 18.78 1.19
N GLN A 348 -1.40 18.05 1.16
CA GLN A 348 -1.41 16.58 1.05
C GLN A 348 -0.37 15.93 1.95
N SER A 349 -0.70 14.77 2.52
CA SER A 349 0.22 13.99 3.35
C SER A 349 1.33 13.37 2.51
N VAL A 350 2.52 13.28 3.10
CA VAL A 350 3.69 12.61 2.53
C VAL A 350 4.02 11.42 3.41
N ASP A 351 4.17 10.26 2.78
CA ASP A 351 4.74 9.11 3.45
C ASP A 351 6.27 9.21 3.46
N LEU A 352 6.83 9.34 4.66
CA LEU A 352 8.28 9.38 4.90
C LEU A 352 8.85 8.00 5.27
N GLY A 353 8.01 6.99 5.48
CA GLY A 353 8.43 5.63 5.82
C GLY A 353 8.86 4.81 4.60
N GLU A 354 8.44 5.20 3.41
CA GLU A 354 8.73 4.51 2.16
C GLU A 354 9.44 5.40 1.15
N ARG A 355 10.37 4.80 0.39
CA ARG A 355 11.13 5.50 -0.65
C ARG A 355 10.21 6.10 -1.73
N ASP A 356 9.22 5.33 -2.18
CA ASP A 356 8.32 5.74 -3.27
C ASP A 356 7.40 6.89 -2.81
N GLY A 357 7.00 6.91 -1.53
CA GLY A 357 6.30 8.04 -0.91
C GLY A 357 7.12 9.33 -0.90
N LEU A 358 8.42 9.22 -0.56
CA LEU A 358 9.35 10.33 -0.63
C LEU A 358 9.54 10.85 -2.07
N ILE A 359 9.69 9.95 -3.05
CA ILE A 359 9.79 10.29 -4.47
C ILE A 359 8.53 11.03 -4.94
N ALA A 360 7.34 10.53 -4.60
CA ALA A 360 6.08 11.18 -4.93
C ALA A 360 5.99 12.59 -4.34
N GLY A 361 6.41 12.79 -3.08
CA GLY A 361 6.51 14.10 -2.46
C GLY A 361 7.50 15.04 -3.17
N LEU A 362 8.69 14.55 -3.52
CA LEU A 362 9.70 15.30 -4.27
C LEU A 362 9.24 15.66 -5.69
N GLN A 363 8.43 14.83 -6.33
CA GLN A 363 7.87 15.10 -7.66
C GLN A 363 6.67 16.04 -7.65
N ARG A 364 6.07 16.27 -6.47
CA ARG A 364 4.92 17.17 -6.36
C ARG A 364 5.32 18.63 -6.62
N LEU A 365 4.87 19.20 -7.72
CA LEU A 365 5.12 20.59 -8.08
C LEU A 365 3.81 21.38 -8.06
N THR A 366 3.86 22.59 -7.52
CA THR A 366 2.71 23.52 -7.57
C THR A 366 3.15 24.81 -8.23
N GLY A 367 2.36 25.27 -9.21
CA GLY A 367 2.66 26.51 -9.95
C GLY A 367 2.43 27.79 -9.16
N GLY A 368 1.92 27.69 -7.92
CA GLY A 368 1.66 28.84 -7.05
C GLY A 368 2.94 29.51 -6.58
N LEU A 369 2.94 30.85 -6.52
CA LEU A 369 4.06 31.66 -5.99
C LEU A 369 4.22 31.55 -4.46
N HIS A 370 3.20 31.04 -3.78
CA HIS A 370 3.13 30.91 -2.32
C HIS A 370 2.23 29.76 -1.90
N ALA A 371 2.36 29.33 -0.64
CA ALA A 371 1.63 28.21 -0.05
C ALA A 371 0.43 28.59 0.84
N ALA A 372 -0.03 29.86 0.78
CA ALA A 372 -1.04 30.38 1.70
C ALA A 372 -2.36 29.59 1.67
N THR A 373 -2.80 29.16 0.48
CA THR A 373 -4.06 28.41 0.31
C THR A 373 -3.94 27.00 0.86
N GLY A 374 -2.85 26.28 0.57
CA GLY A 374 -2.58 24.97 1.17
C GLY A 374 -2.44 25.07 2.69
N LEU A 375 -1.88 26.16 3.21
CA LEU A 375 -1.76 26.34 4.64
C LEU A 375 -3.13 26.50 5.32
N ALA A 376 -4.01 27.29 4.70
CA ALA A 376 -5.39 27.43 5.17
C ALA A 376 -6.16 26.09 5.05
N ASP A 377 -5.91 25.30 4.01
CA ASP A 377 -6.49 23.97 3.82
C ASP A 377 -6.05 23.00 4.92
N TYR A 378 -4.77 23.01 5.31
CA TYR A 378 -4.28 22.23 6.44
C TYR A 378 -5.07 22.52 7.73
N PHE A 379 -5.16 23.80 8.14
CA PHE A 379 -5.84 24.19 9.37
C PHE A 379 -7.37 24.05 9.33
N ARG A 380 -7.96 23.97 8.13
CA ARG A 380 -9.39 23.68 7.96
C ARG A 380 -9.69 22.21 8.27
N ASN A 381 -8.82 21.32 7.81
CA ASN A 381 -9.03 19.87 7.87
C ASN A 381 -8.38 19.23 9.12
N HIS A 382 -7.46 19.95 9.77
CA HIS A 382 -6.75 19.47 10.96
C HIS A 382 -6.86 20.50 12.08
N ALA A 383 -7.57 20.14 13.15
CA ALA A 383 -7.62 20.98 14.35
C ALA A 383 -6.24 20.97 15.04
N PRO A 384 -5.72 22.13 15.50
CA PRO A 384 -4.52 22.15 16.32
C PRO A 384 -4.81 21.47 17.66
N ALA A 385 -4.52 20.17 17.76
CA ALA A 385 -4.57 19.47 19.03
C ALA A 385 -3.46 20.03 19.94
N GLY A 386 -3.78 20.27 21.23
CA GLY A 386 -2.83 20.79 22.21
C GLY A 386 -1.59 19.91 22.47
N SER A 387 -1.51 18.75 21.81
CA SER A 387 -0.47 17.73 21.91
C SER A 387 0.48 17.65 20.69
N VAL A 388 0.43 18.59 19.74
CA VAL A 388 1.24 18.53 18.50
C VAL A 388 2.26 19.68 18.41
N GLU A 389 3.50 19.35 18.05
CA GLU A 389 4.54 20.32 17.66
C GLU A 389 4.52 20.56 16.15
N LEU A 390 4.13 21.77 15.74
CA LEU A 390 4.02 22.15 14.33
C LEU A 390 5.30 22.82 13.82
N PHE A 391 5.86 22.31 12.71
CA PHE A 391 7.05 22.83 12.04
C PHE A 391 6.67 23.43 10.69
N TRP A 392 7.10 24.67 10.43
CA TRP A 392 6.99 25.29 9.11
C TRP A 392 8.34 25.23 8.39
N VAL A 393 8.38 24.66 7.18
CA VAL A 393 9.59 24.57 6.36
C VAL A 393 9.37 25.25 5.02
N SER A 394 10.05 26.38 4.79
CA SER A 394 9.91 27.19 3.58
C SER A 394 11.10 28.14 3.42
N THR A 395 11.34 28.75 2.27
CA THR A 395 12.35 29.80 2.14
C THR A 395 11.92 31.11 2.81
N ALA A 396 12.89 31.88 3.32
CA ALA A 396 12.60 33.21 3.88
C ALA A 396 11.91 34.15 2.86
N ARG A 397 12.24 34.01 1.57
CA ARG A 397 11.64 34.80 0.47
C ARG A 397 10.19 34.40 0.15
N ALA A 398 9.79 33.16 0.43
CA ALA A 398 8.42 32.71 0.23
C ALA A 398 7.47 33.35 1.24
N VAL A 399 7.91 33.44 2.51
CA VAL A 399 7.13 34.03 3.59
C VAL A 399 6.90 35.55 3.43
N GLN A 400 7.73 36.24 2.66
CA GLN A 400 7.57 37.67 2.36
C GLN A 400 6.42 37.98 1.38
N ALA A 401 5.81 36.98 0.72
CA ALA A 401 4.66 37.24 -0.14
C ALA A 401 3.47 37.77 0.68
N PRO A 402 2.70 38.77 0.20
CA PRO A 402 1.60 39.36 0.96
C PRO A 402 0.58 38.33 1.49
N ALA A 403 0.18 37.38 0.65
CA ALA A 403 -0.72 36.29 1.05
C ALA A 403 -0.11 35.39 2.14
N MET A 404 1.22 35.17 2.12
CA MET A 404 1.89 34.42 3.20
C MET A 404 2.00 35.24 4.47
N GLN A 405 2.25 36.54 4.40
CA GLN A 405 2.28 37.41 5.58
C GLN A 405 0.91 37.40 6.28
N GLN A 406 -0.17 37.47 5.51
CA GLN A 406 -1.54 37.33 6.03
C GLN A 406 -1.75 35.96 6.68
N ALA A 407 -1.39 34.87 5.99
CA ALA A 407 -1.52 33.52 6.53
C ALA A 407 -0.66 33.31 7.79
N MET A 408 0.55 33.89 7.85
CA MET A 408 1.42 33.84 9.02
C MET A 408 0.89 34.68 10.18
N SER A 409 0.21 35.79 9.91
CA SER A 409 -0.49 36.56 10.96
C SER A 409 -1.63 35.75 11.57
N GLN A 410 -2.35 34.97 10.74
CA GLN A 410 -3.50 34.19 11.18
C GLN A 410 -3.10 32.90 11.91
N TYR A 411 -2.12 32.15 11.36
CA TYR A 411 -1.79 30.81 11.83
C TYR A 411 -0.44 30.73 12.55
N GLY A 412 0.37 31.79 12.51
CA GLY A 412 1.76 31.80 12.99
C GLY A 412 1.95 31.40 14.45
N ALA A 413 0.96 31.70 15.29
CA ALA A 413 0.99 31.36 16.72
C ALA A 413 0.97 29.85 16.99
N ASN A 414 0.51 29.03 16.03
CA ASN A 414 0.45 27.58 16.17
C ASN A 414 1.79 26.88 15.88
N PHE A 415 2.71 27.55 15.18
CA PHE A 415 4.01 26.95 14.86
C PHE A 415 4.94 26.97 16.07
N SER A 416 5.55 25.82 16.34
CA SER A 416 6.60 25.67 17.35
C SER A 416 7.97 26.06 16.79
N TYR A 417 8.24 25.68 15.53
CA TYR A 417 9.52 25.90 14.87
C TYR A 417 9.35 26.37 13.43
N TYR A 418 10.32 27.17 12.99
CA TYR A 418 10.46 27.62 11.61
C TYR A 418 11.84 27.24 11.08
N LEU A 419 11.86 26.59 9.93
CA LEU A 419 13.07 26.14 9.24
C LEU A 419 13.12 26.83 7.89
N PHE A 420 14.16 27.65 7.68
CA PHE A 420 14.35 28.41 6.45
C PHE A 420 15.56 27.91 5.65
N PRO A 421 15.40 26.82 4.86
CA PRO A 421 16.43 26.41 3.92
C PRO A 421 16.59 27.43 2.77
N ASN A 422 17.78 27.50 2.19
CA ASN A 422 18.07 28.29 0.99
C ASN A 422 18.79 27.47 -0.09
N SER A 423 19.04 28.09 -1.24
CA SER A 423 19.66 27.41 -2.39
C SER A 423 21.15 27.09 -2.21
N THR A 424 21.81 27.65 -1.19
CA THR A 424 23.25 27.43 -0.95
C THR A 424 23.51 26.35 0.10
N GLY A 425 22.48 25.72 0.66
CA GLY A 425 22.63 24.71 1.70
C GLY A 425 22.61 25.25 3.13
N GLN A 426 22.26 26.53 3.33
CA GLN A 426 22.06 27.08 4.66
C GLN A 426 20.62 26.87 5.12
N ILE A 427 20.46 26.60 6.41
CA ILE A 427 19.17 26.41 7.08
C ILE A 427 19.19 27.28 8.33
N ALA A 428 18.34 28.30 8.36
CA ALA A 428 18.13 29.10 9.56
C ALA A 428 16.96 28.52 10.38
N LEU A 429 17.22 28.20 11.64
CA LEU A 429 16.26 27.61 12.58
C LEU A 429 15.81 28.65 13.60
N TYR A 430 14.50 28.78 13.75
CA TYR A 430 13.86 29.62 14.75
C TYR A 430 12.85 28.81 15.57
N ARG A 431 12.68 29.21 16.83
CA ARG A 431 11.63 28.71 17.73
C ARG A 431 10.67 29.83 18.07
N GLN A 432 9.38 29.50 18.12
CA GLN A 432 8.36 30.44 18.60
C GLN A 432 8.50 30.63 20.12
N GLN A 433 8.70 31.87 20.57
CA GLN A 433 8.81 32.21 21.98
C GLN A 433 8.24 33.63 22.23
N GLY A 434 7.28 33.75 23.17
CA GLY A 434 6.75 35.05 23.59
C GLY A 434 6.09 35.87 22.48
N GLY A 435 5.44 35.22 21.50
CA GLY A 435 4.80 35.88 20.37
C GLY A 435 5.74 36.25 19.22
N GLY A 436 7.05 36.03 19.37
CA GLY A 436 8.07 36.26 18.33
C GLY A 436 8.86 35.01 17.97
N ARG A 437 9.69 35.12 16.93
CA ARG A 437 10.62 34.06 16.49
C ARG A 437 11.99 34.29 17.10
N LYS A 438 12.42 33.42 18.03
CA LYS A 438 13.78 33.41 18.56
C LYS A 438 14.67 32.58 17.64
N HIS A 439 15.74 33.17 17.12
CA HIS A 439 16.77 32.44 16.38
C HIS A 439 17.47 31.43 17.30
N LEU A 440 17.66 30.20 16.80
CA LEU A 440 18.36 29.14 17.52
C LEU A 440 19.70 28.80 16.88
N GLN A 441 19.73 28.67 15.55
CA GLN A 441 20.88 28.14 14.85
C GLN A 441 20.85 28.49 13.36
N ASP A 442 22.03 28.75 12.79
CA ASP A 442 22.25 28.66 11.34
C ASP A 442 23.13 27.44 11.06
N LEU A 443 22.62 26.51 10.25
CA LEU A 443 23.33 25.31 9.82
C LEU A 443 23.71 25.45 8.36
N THR A 444 24.98 25.19 8.02
CA THR A 444 25.44 25.16 6.62
C THR A 444 25.84 23.74 6.24
N LEU A 445 25.23 23.22 5.18
CA LEU A 445 25.52 21.90 4.63
C LEU A 445 26.46 22.02 3.43
N PRO A 446 27.58 21.28 3.38
CA PRO A 446 28.51 21.31 2.26
C PRO A 446 27.94 20.50 1.07
N LEU A 447 26.96 21.06 0.36
CA LEU A 447 26.19 20.34 -0.67
C LEU A 447 27.07 19.71 -1.76
N ALA A 448 28.07 20.45 -2.23
CA ALA A 448 28.98 19.98 -3.28
C ALA A 448 29.79 18.73 -2.85
N GLU A 449 30.17 18.67 -1.57
CA GLU A 449 30.86 17.51 -1.00
C GLU A 449 29.89 16.33 -0.84
N LEU A 450 28.73 16.59 -0.23
CA LEU A 450 27.73 15.56 0.06
C LEU A 450 27.11 14.95 -1.20
N TRP A 451 27.01 15.71 -2.28
CA TRP A 451 26.41 15.24 -3.54
C TRP A 451 27.41 14.72 -4.58
N LYS A 452 28.71 14.66 -4.23
CA LYS A 452 29.78 14.28 -5.17
C LYS A 452 29.65 12.85 -5.73
N ASN A 453 29.18 11.91 -4.91
CA ASN A 453 29.13 10.48 -5.23
C ASN A 453 27.72 10.01 -5.57
N LYS A 454 26.96 10.80 -6.33
CA LYS A 454 25.61 10.42 -6.75
C LYS A 454 25.67 9.10 -7.54
N PRO A 455 24.90 8.05 -7.14
CA PRO A 455 24.81 6.83 -7.90
C PRO A 455 24.39 7.18 -9.32
N LYS A 456 25.02 6.55 -10.32
CA LYS A 456 24.60 6.72 -11.71
C LYS A 456 23.15 6.26 -11.79
N ALA A 457 22.26 7.15 -12.24
CA ALA A 457 20.91 6.74 -12.64
C ALA A 457 21.06 5.53 -13.57
N ALA A 458 20.28 4.48 -13.33
CA ALA A 458 20.23 3.34 -14.23
C ALA A 458 20.03 3.91 -15.64
N LYS A 459 21.00 3.73 -16.53
CA LYS A 459 20.98 4.33 -17.87
C LYS A 459 19.69 3.88 -18.56
N GLU A 460 18.73 4.79 -18.71
CA GLU A 460 17.83 4.69 -19.86
C GLU A 460 18.72 4.81 -21.11
N PRO A 461 18.57 3.91 -22.09
CA PRO A 461 19.41 3.93 -23.28
C PRO A 461 19.31 5.30 -23.98
N PRO A 462 20.42 5.81 -24.55
CA PRO A 462 20.43 7.10 -25.23
C PRO A 462 19.49 7.03 -26.43
N VAL A 463 18.57 7.99 -26.51
CA VAL A 463 17.66 8.16 -27.65
C VAL A 463 18.50 8.58 -28.86
N ILE A 464 18.75 7.64 -29.77
CA ILE A 464 19.02 7.98 -31.17
C ILE A 464 17.64 8.17 -31.81
N GLU A 465 17.44 9.31 -32.47
CA GLU A 465 16.24 9.64 -33.24
C GLU A 465 16.12 8.71 -34.45
N GLU A 466 15.76 7.45 -34.21
CA GLU A 466 15.00 6.67 -35.19
C GLU A 466 13.53 7.08 -34.99
N GLU A 467 12.87 7.53 -36.06
CA GLU A 467 11.45 7.90 -36.06
C GLU A 467 10.64 6.80 -35.37
N ARG A 468 10.17 7.07 -34.14
CA ARG A 468 9.26 6.14 -33.47
C ARG A 468 7.96 6.11 -34.29
N PRO A 469 7.51 4.94 -34.76
CA PRO A 469 6.25 4.85 -35.48
C PRO A 469 5.12 5.37 -34.59
N GLU A 470 4.25 6.19 -35.16
CA GLU A 470 3.08 6.69 -34.47
C GLU A 470 2.15 5.51 -34.17
N PHE A 471 1.93 5.23 -32.88
CA PHE A 471 1.08 4.12 -32.44
C PHE A 471 -0.38 4.43 -32.83
N THR A 472 -0.79 3.92 -33.98
CA THR A 472 -2.16 4.00 -34.48
C THR A 472 -2.70 2.58 -34.55
N TYR A 473 -3.43 2.16 -33.53
CA TYR A 473 -4.07 0.84 -33.47
C TYR A 473 -5.57 1.01 -33.73
N PRO A 474 -6.03 1.08 -34.99
CA PRO A 474 -7.38 1.53 -35.33
C PRO A 474 -8.51 0.64 -34.73
N ILE A 475 -8.21 -0.62 -34.43
CA ILE A 475 -9.18 -1.62 -33.95
C ILE A 475 -9.21 -1.78 -32.41
N LEU A 476 -8.09 -1.48 -31.74
CA LEU A 476 -8.03 -1.46 -30.27
C LEU A 476 -8.25 0.00 -29.80
N PHE A 477 -8.74 0.23 -28.58
CA PHE A 477 -9.03 1.57 -27.97
C PHE A 477 -8.55 2.84 -28.73
N PRO A 478 -9.37 3.87 -29.00
CA PRO A 478 -8.93 5.04 -29.74
C PRO A 478 -8.51 6.11 -28.75
N MET A 479 -7.32 6.70 -28.88
CA MET A 479 -7.07 7.97 -28.20
C MET A 479 -6.18 8.93 -28.99
N ARG A 480 -6.84 9.69 -29.86
CA ARG A 480 -6.62 11.14 -29.98
C ARG A 480 -7.99 11.77 -30.25
N ASN A 481 -8.60 12.34 -29.20
CA ASN A 481 -9.63 13.40 -29.20
C ASN A 481 -10.62 13.14 -28.05
N GLY A 482 -10.41 13.82 -26.91
CA GLY A 482 -11.40 14.25 -25.89
C GLY A 482 -12.35 13.25 -25.22
N GLN A 483 -12.93 12.30 -25.95
CA GLN A 483 -14.03 11.44 -25.49
C GLN A 483 -13.57 10.04 -25.05
N GLY A 484 -12.40 9.55 -25.48
CA GLY A 484 -11.86 8.26 -25.01
C GLY A 484 -11.04 8.34 -23.71
N GLN A 485 -10.81 9.54 -23.16
CA GLN A 485 -10.01 9.72 -21.93
C GLN A 485 -10.71 9.07 -20.74
N ALA A 486 -12.04 9.09 -20.73
CA ALA A 486 -12.84 8.40 -19.71
C ALA A 486 -12.73 6.86 -19.83
N LEU A 487 -12.61 6.31 -21.05
CA LEU A 487 -12.43 4.87 -21.28
C LEU A 487 -11.02 4.41 -20.95
N VAL A 488 -9.99 5.19 -21.30
CA VAL A 488 -8.59 4.91 -20.94
C VAL A 488 -8.34 5.14 -19.44
N ASN A 489 -8.98 6.12 -18.80
CA ASN A 489 -8.91 6.31 -17.35
C ASN A 489 -9.72 5.22 -16.62
N ALA A 490 -10.90 4.84 -17.12
CA ALA A 490 -11.64 3.70 -16.59
C ALA A 490 -10.87 2.39 -16.78
N PHE A 491 -10.09 2.24 -17.85
CA PHE A 491 -9.22 1.09 -18.06
C PHE A 491 -8.00 1.15 -17.13
N ARG A 492 -7.29 2.28 -17.03
CA ARG A 492 -6.14 2.48 -16.11
C ARG A 492 -6.51 2.32 -14.63
N ASP A 493 -7.72 2.71 -14.22
CA ASP A 493 -8.22 2.48 -12.86
C ASP A 493 -8.63 1.02 -12.61
N ARG A 494 -9.03 0.28 -13.66
CA ARG A 494 -9.54 -1.10 -13.57
C ARG A 494 -8.49 -2.19 -13.84
N SER A 495 -7.42 -1.90 -14.60
CA SER A 495 -6.32 -2.82 -14.88
C SER A 495 -5.09 -2.47 -14.04
N LYS A 496 -5.13 -2.77 -12.73
CA LYS A 496 -4.01 -2.46 -11.82
C LYS A 496 -2.71 -3.22 -12.15
N ASN A 497 -2.76 -4.30 -12.95
CA ASN A 497 -1.62 -5.14 -13.31
C ASN A 497 -1.26 -5.06 -14.80
N ILE A 498 -0.81 -3.91 -15.29
CA ILE A 498 -0.17 -3.82 -16.62
C ILE A 498 1.32 -4.15 -16.49
N LEU A 499 1.89 -4.89 -17.43
CA LEU A 499 3.34 -5.08 -17.53
C LEU A 499 4.01 -3.78 -18.02
N LYS A 500 4.27 -2.86 -17.07
CA LYS A 500 4.74 -1.49 -17.36
C LYS A 500 6.20 -1.38 -17.79
N SER A 501 7.03 -2.37 -17.50
CA SER A 501 8.47 -2.32 -17.79
C SER A 501 8.93 -3.62 -18.44
N VAL A 502 8.96 -3.64 -19.77
CA VAL A 502 9.60 -4.70 -20.55
C VAL A 502 11.07 -4.33 -20.72
N LYS A 503 11.96 -5.19 -20.25
CA LYS A 503 13.43 -5.01 -20.30
C LYS A 503 14.10 -5.99 -21.26
N VAL A 504 13.47 -7.14 -21.50
CA VAL A 504 13.99 -8.18 -22.38
C VAL A 504 12.84 -8.76 -23.19
N VAL A 505 13.06 -8.94 -24.49
CA VAL A 505 12.17 -9.66 -25.40
C VAL A 505 12.95 -10.78 -26.07
N PHE A 506 12.42 -11.99 -26.08
CA PHE A 506 13.06 -13.14 -26.74
C PHE A 506 12.04 -14.19 -27.19
N VAL A 507 12.44 -15.08 -28.07
CA VAL A 507 11.73 -16.33 -28.35
C VAL A 507 12.39 -17.46 -27.57
N ASN A 508 11.58 -18.25 -26.87
CA ASN A 508 12.05 -19.39 -26.06
C ASN A 508 12.21 -20.68 -26.87
N GLN A 509 12.65 -21.76 -26.21
CA GLN A 509 12.83 -23.09 -26.81
C GLN A 509 11.56 -23.78 -27.33
N HIS A 510 10.39 -23.24 -26.99
CA HIS A 510 9.09 -23.74 -27.42
C HIS A 510 8.48 -22.85 -28.51
N ASN A 511 9.27 -21.95 -29.12
CA ASN A 511 8.83 -20.98 -30.13
C ASN A 511 7.69 -20.09 -29.62
N GLN A 512 7.84 -19.57 -28.41
CA GLN A 512 6.89 -18.62 -27.81
C GLN A 512 7.58 -17.29 -27.53
N LEU A 513 6.83 -16.20 -27.76
CA LEU A 513 7.30 -14.86 -27.48
C LEU A 513 7.28 -14.58 -25.98
N MET A 514 8.42 -14.15 -25.46
CA MET A 514 8.65 -13.85 -24.05
C MET A 514 8.91 -12.36 -23.84
N LEU A 515 8.26 -11.79 -22.84
CA LEU A 515 8.46 -10.42 -22.34
C LEU A 515 8.90 -10.51 -20.87
N ASN A 516 10.18 -10.24 -20.60
CA ASN A 516 10.84 -10.52 -19.31
C ASN A 516 10.73 -12.01 -18.91
N VAL A 517 9.73 -12.32 -18.08
CA VAL A 517 9.39 -13.65 -17.54
C VAL A 517 7.95 -14.03 -17.89
N HIS A 518 7.28 -13.27 -18.74
CA HIS A 518 5.91 -13.50 -19.16
C HIS A 518 5.89 -14.03 -20.60
N GLU A 519 5.31 -15.19 -20.77
CA GLU A 519 5.11 -15.90 -22.03
C GLU A 519 3.76 -15.51 -22.62
N LEU A 520 3.74 -15.03 -23.86
CA LEU A 520 2.49 -14.82 -24.60
C LEU A 520 1.98 -16.19 -25.08
N VAL A 521 0.84 -16.63 -24.56
CA VAL A 521 0.30 -17.97 -24.82
C VAL A 521 -1.14 -17.95 -25.31
N CYS A 522 -1.49 -18.92 -26.15
CA CYS A 522 -2.85 -19.32 -26.46
C CYS A 522 -3.18 -20.64 -25.75
N LEU A 523 -4.15 -20.65 -24.83
CA LEU A 523 -4.53 -21.81 -24.02
C LEU A 523 -5.65 -22.66 -24.65
N GLN A 524 -5.83 -23.89 -24.11
CA GLN A 524 -6.76 -24.92 -24.61
C GLN A 524 -8.24 -24.54 -24.65
N ASN A 525 -8.66 -23.52 -23.89
CA ASN A 525 -10.00 -22.93 -24.00
C ASN A 525 -9.82 -21.51 -24.53
N PRO A 526 -9.94 -21.31 -25.85
CA PRO A 526 -9.20 -20.32 -26.64
C PRO A 526 -9.14 -18.98 -25.92
N MET A 527 -8.01 -18.75 -25.26
CA MET A 527 -7.77 -17.58 -24.44
C MET A 527 -6.31 -17.21 -24.60
N ILE A 528 -6.08 -15.96 -24.97
CA ILE A 528 -4.75 -15.37 -25.05
C ILE A 528 -4.44 -14.73 -23.71
N LYS A 529 -3.24 -14.97 -23.16
CA LYS A 529 -2.79 -14.27 -21.95
C LYS A 529 -1.27 -14.20 -21.86
N LEU A 530 -0.79 -13.35 -20.95
CA LEU A 530 0.60 -13.37 -20.48
C LEU A 530 0.71 -14.31 -19.27
N LYS A 531 1.43 -15.42 -19.42
CA LYS A 531 1.66 -16.42 -18.37
C LYS A 531 3.06 -16.28 -17.80
N LEU A 532 3.20 -16.29 -16.47
CA LEU A 532 4.52 -16.32 -15.85
C LEU A 532 5.24 -17.64 -16.19
N ASN A 533 6.44 -17.54 -16.76
CA ASN A 533 7.36 -18.64 -17.02
C ASN A 533 8.81 -18.20 -16.73
N LYS A 534 9.29 -18.54 -15.53
CA LYS A 534 10.65 -18.21 -15.08
C LYS A 534 11.73 -19.18 -15.58
N GLN A 535 11.32 -20.32 -16.13
CA GLN A 535 12.22 -21.42 -16.53
C GLN A 535 12.49 -21.45 -18.03
N ALA A 536 11.92 -20.52 -18.80
CA ALA A 536 12.13 -20.43 -20.24
C ALA A 536 13.60 -20.08 -20.56
N GLU A 537 14.20 -20.85 -21.47
CA GLU A 537 15.53 -20.57 -22.02
C GLU A 537 15.44 -19.53 -23.12
N ARG A 538 16.48 -18.70 -23.27
CA ARG A 538 16.53 -17.64 -24.26
C ARG A 538 17.22 -18.13 -25.53
N GLN A 539 16.49 -18.33 -26.63
CA GLN A 539 17.08 -18.82 -27.89
C GLN A 539 17.29 -17.74 -28.96
N ARG A 540 16.34 -16.81 -29.09
CA ARG A 540 16.44 -15.67 -30.00
C ARG A 540 16.12 -14.41 -29.21
N GLN A 541 17.12 -13.77 -28.64
CA GLN A 541 16.92 -12.54 -27.87
C GLN A 541 17.01 -11.33 -28.80
N ALA A 542 16.05 -10.42 -28.68
CA ALA A 542 16.11 -9.15 -29.36
C ALA A 542 17.11 -8.21 -28.69
N SER A 543 17.83 -7.44 -29.50
CA SER A 543 18.67 -6.34 -29.03
C SER A 543 17.82 -5.09 -28.76
N VAL A 544 18.13 -4.35 -27.70
CA VAL A 544 17.44 -3.08 -27.42
C VAL A 544 18.01 -2.02 -28.35
N THR A 545 17.13 -1.39 -29.12
CA THR A 545 17.46 -0.25 -29.97
C THR A 545 17.58 1.04 -29.14
N PRO A 546 18.26 2.06 -29.65
CA PRO A 546 18.38 3.36 -28.97
C PRO A 546 17.03 4.04 -28.71
N SER A 547 16.05 3.81 -29.59
CA SER A 547 14.68 4.33 -29.45
C SER A 547 13.87 3.59 -28.38
N GLY A 548 14.43 2.56 -27.73
CA GLY A 548 13.81 1.75 -26.68
C GLY A 548 12.93 0.61 -27.20
N ALA A 549 12.91 0.37 -28.52
CA ALA A 549 12.29 -0.80 -29.12
C ALA A 549 13.23 -2.02 -29.08
N PHE A 550 12.70 -3.21 -29.35
CA PHE A 550 13.48 -4.45 -29.39
C PHE A 550 13.58 -4.96 -30.82
N ARG A 551 14.81 -5.12 -31.33
CA ARG A 551 15.10 -5.60 -32.68
C ARG A 551 15.66 -7.02 -32.64
N PHE A 552 14.96 -7.95 -33.29
CA PHE A 552 15.47 -9.29 -33.53
C PHE A 552 16.50 -9.28 -34.68
N PRO A 553 17.39 -10.30 -34.75
CA PRO A 553 18.42 -10.39 -35.79
C PRO A 553 17.87 -10.40 -37.23
N ASP A 554 16.64 -10.88 -37.43
CA ASP A 554 15.95 -10.90 -38.72
C ASP A 554 15.42 -9.53 -39.16
N GLY A 555 15.49 -8.53 -38.29
CA GLY A 555 14.92 -7.21 -38.51
C GLY A 555 13.50 -7.04 -37.99
N SER A 556 12.85 -8.10 -37.46
CA SER A 556 11.55 -7.95 -36.79
C SER A 556 11.69 -7.08 -35.55
N MET A 557 10.70 -6.21 -35.33
CA MET A 557 10.71 -5.18 -34.30
C MET A 557 9.55 -5.36 -33.33
N VAL A 558 9.82 -5.09 -32.05
CA VAL A 558 8.83 -5.07 -30.99
C VAL A 558 8.88 -3.74 -30.27
N TYR A 559 7.79 -2.99 -30.30
CA TYR A 559 7.65 -1.71 -29.61
C TYR A 559 6.74 -1.83 -28.40
N VAL A 560 7.07 -1.15 -27.32
CA VAL A 560 6.28 -1.13 -26.08
C VAL A 560 5.92 0.31 -25.75
N ASN A 561 4.63 0.62 -25.73
CA ASN A 561 4.14 1.93 -25.29
C ASN A 561 3.98 1.95 -23.75
N ARG A 562 4.19 3.13 -23.15
CA ARG A 562 3.97 3.44 -21.72
C ARG A 562 2.56 3.14 -21.23
N ASP A 563 1.59 3.09 -22.15
CA ASP A 563 0.19 2.74 -21.86
C ASP A 563 -0.06 1.22 -21.77
N GLY A 564 0.98 0.39 -21.94
CA GLY A 564 0.85 -1.06 -21.85
C GLY A 564 0.37 -1.72 -23.14
N MET A 565 0.76 -1.17 -24.30
CA MET A 565 0.51 -1.77 -25.61
C MET A 565 1.81 -2.24 -26.24
N LEU A 566 1.80 -3.44 -26.78
CA LEU A 566 2.85 -4.04 -27.59
C LEU A 566 2.49 -3.91 -29.06
N MET A 567 3.48 -3.58 -29.89
CA MET A 567 3.34 -3.59 -31.35
C MET A 567 4.43 -4.49 -31.93
N LEU A 568 4.02 -5.51 -32.66
CA LEU A 568 4.88 -6.47 -33.34
C LEU A 568 4.90 -6.12 -34.83
N VAL A 569 6.08 -5.79 -35.36
CA VAL A 569 6.30 -5.47 -36.77
C VAL A 569 7.26 -6.53 -37.32
N SER A 570 6.77 -7.36 -38.22
CA SER A 570 7.61 -8.41 -38.83
C SER A 570 8.58 -7.80 -39.85
N SER A 571 9.72 -8.44 -40.04
CA SER A 571 10.60 -8.23 -41.20
C SER A 571 9.95 -8.71 -42.51
N ASP A 572 9.00 -9.64 -42.44
CA ASP A 572 8.14 -10.05 -43.56
C ASP A 572 7.02 -9.02 -43.76
N THR A 573 7.13 -8.22 -44.81
CA THR A 573 6.18 -7.15 -45.15
C THR A 573 4.79 -7.66 -45.54
N THR A 574 4.60 -8.98 -45.73
CA THR A 574 3.28 -9.57 -45.98
C THR A 574 2.47 -9.76 -44.70
N LEU A 575 3.13 -9.76 -43.53
CA LEU A 575 2.45 -9.81 -42.24
C LEU A 575 2.03 -8.39 -41.79
N PRO A 576 0.76 -8.19 -41.45
CA PRO A 576 0.32 -6.91 -40.89
C PRO A 576 0.92 -6.71 -39.49
N THR A 577 0.96 -5.45 -39.07
CA THR A 577 1.33 -5.08 -37.69
C THR A 577 0.34 -5.70 -36.71
N ILE A 578 0.87 -6.31 -35.65
CA ILE A 578 0.07 -6.97 -34.60
C ILE A 578 0.15 -6.16 -33.32
N TYR A 579 -1.01 -5.89 -32.72
CA TYR A 579 -1.14 -5.13 -31.49
C TYR A 579 -1.58 -6.04 -30.34
N VAL A 580 -0.87 -5.97 -29.22
CA VAL A 580 -1.12 -6.82 -28.03
C VAL A 580 -1.16 -5.97 -26.76
N PRO A 581 -2.28 -5.95 -26.02
CA PRO A 581 -2.33 -5.33 -24.70
C PRO A 581 -1.51 -6.13 -23.69
N LEU A 582 -0.77 -5.43 -22.84
CA LEU A 582 0.14 -6.00 -21.84
C LEU A 582 -0.51 -6.08 -20.46
N VAL A 583 -1.75 -6.55 -20.39
CA VAL A 583 -2.45 -6.77 -19.12
C VAL A 583 -2.06 -8.14 -18.56
N LEU A 584 -1.62 -8.17 -17.31
CA LEU A 584 -1.28 -9.40 -16.60
C LEU A 584 -2.56 -10.00 -15.98
N ASP A 585 -2.53 -11.31 -15.78
CA ASP A 585 -3.58 -12.07 -15.10
C ASP A 585 -4.99 -11.96 -15.72
N SER A 586 -5.09 -11.52 -16.98
CA SER A 586 -6.35 -11.43 -17.73
C SER A 586 -6.28 -12.11 -19.09
N ALA A 587 -7.44 -12.44 -19.66
CA ALA A 587 -7.57 -12.69 -21.08
C ALA A 587 -7.27 -11.41 -21.87
N LEU A 588 -6.70 -11.55 -23.07
CA LEU A 588 -6.28 -10.46 -23.94
C LEU A 588 -7.07 -10.46 -25.25
N GLY A 589 -7.25 -9.27 -25.83
CA GLY A 589 -7.67 -9.09 -27.22
C GLY A 589 -6.49 -8.66 -28.09
N LEU A 590 -6.21 -9.42 -29.13
CA LEU A 590 -5.21 -9.12 -30.16
C LEU A 590 -5.88 -8.46 -31.35
N ALA A 591 -5.17 -7.58 -32.04
CA ALA A 591 -5.65 -7.02 -33.30
C ALA A 591 -4.54 -6.81 -34.33
N THR A 592 -4.97 -6.71 -35.57
CA THR A 592 -4.22 -6.07 -36.67
C THR A 592 -5.02 -4.84 -37.11
N ASP A 593 -4.66 -4.23 -38.23
CA ASP A 593 -5.45 -3.14 -38.81
C ASP A 593 -6.78 -3.62 -39.45
N ALA A 594 -6.96 -4.94 -39.66
CA ALA A 594 -8.13 -5.52 -40.33
C ALA A 594 -8.91 -6.55 -39.49
N HIS A 595 -8.23 -7.27 -38.60
CA HIS A 595 -8.81 -8.39 -37.85
C HIS A 595 -8.64 -8.23 -36.35
N PHE A 596 -9.64 -8.69 -35.60
CA PHE A 596 -9.63 -8.78 -34.14
C PHE A 596 -9.84 -10.23 -33.68
N ALA A 597 -9.18 -10.62 -32.57
CA ALA A 597 -9.47 -11.88 -31.89
C ALA A 597 -9.16 -11.79 -30.39
N GLY A 598 -9.98 -12.44 -29.55
CA GLY A 598 -9.74 -12.49 -28.11
C GLY A 598 -10.85 -11.86 -27.31
N ASP A 599 -10.48 -11.24 -26.19
CA ASP A 599 -11.44 -10.65 -25.25
C ASP A 599 -12.05 -9.35 -25.81
N GLU A 600 -13.36 -9.38 -26.11
CA GLU A 600 -14.12 -8.27 -26.71
C GLU A 600 -14.02 -6.94 -25.93
N ARG A 601 -13.62 -6.95 -24.66
CA ARG A 601 -13.40 -5.70 -23.88
C ARG A 601 -12.31 -4.80 -24.47
N PHE A 602 -11.43 -5.36 -25.30
CA PHE A 602 -10.37 -4.63 -25.99
C PHE A 602 -10.80 -4.11 -27.37
N ARG A 603 -11.95 -4.56 -27.89
CA ARG A 603 -12.43 -4.25 -29.22
C ARG A 603 -13.14 -2.91 -29.25
N LEU A 604 -12.90 -2.13 -30.31
CA LEU A 604 -13.75 -1.00 -30.63
C LEU A 604 -14.94 -1.38 -31.52
N PRO A 605 -16.13 -0.83 -31.26
CA PRO A 605 -17.23 -0.92 -32.21
C PRO A 605 -16.92 -0.01 -33.40
N GLN A 606 -16.51 -0.60 -34.53
CA GLN A 606 -16.40 0.05 -35.84
C GLN A 606 -17.02 -0.86 -36.91
N ASP A 607 -17.62 -0.24 -37.93
CA ASP A 607 -18.23 -0.92 -39.07
C ASP A 607 -17.15 -1.51 -40.02
N GLY A 608 -17.37 -2.74 -40.50
CA GLY A 608 -16.55 -3.37 -41.55
C GLY A 608 -15.39 -4.26 -41.09
N GLN A 609 -15.38 -4.69 -39.82
CA GLN A 609 -14.28 -5.48 -39.22
C GLN A 609 -14.63 -6.97 -39.08
N ASP A 610 -13.72 -7.85 -39.51
CA ASP A 610 -13.86 -9.30 -39.38
C ASP A 610 -13.24 -9.80 -38.06
N SER A 611 -14.05 -10.45 -37.23
CA SER A 611 -13.58 -11.20 -36.06
C SER A 611 -13.05 -12.55 -36.52
N LEU A 612 -11.77 -12.81 -36.25
CA LEU A 612 -11.19 -14.15 -36.42
C LEU A 612 -11.35 -14.94 -35.13
N SER A 613 -11.42 -16.27 -35.26
CA SER A 613 -11.27 -17.12 -34.08
C SER A 613 -9.86 -16.91 -33.50
N ILE A 614 -9.73 -16.99 -32.18
CA ILE A 614 -8.44 -16.87 -31.48
C ILE A 614 -7.39 -17.84 -32.07
N ARG A 615 -7.82 -19.04 -32.44
CA ARG A 615 -6.94 -20.05 -33.04
C ARG A 615 -6.44 -19.60 -34.42
N ASP A 616 -7.33 -19.10 -35.26
CA ASP A 616 -6.99 -18.70 -36.63
C ASP A 616 -6.10 -17.46 -36.61
N PHE A 617 -6.44 -16.46 -35.79
CA PHE A 617 -5.60 -15.28 -35.59
C PHE A 617 -4.20 -15.66 -35.09
N TRP A 618 -4.13 -16.56 -34.11
CA TRP A 618 -2.86 -17.00 -33.54
C TRP A 618 -1.98 -17.70 -34.58
N GLN A 619 -2.56 -18.61 -35.37
CA GLN A 619 -1.84 -19.33 -36.43
C GLN A 619 -1.45 -18.40 -37.58
N GLN A 620 -2.34 -17.49 -37.98
CA GLN A 620 -2.13 -16.63 -39.14
C GLN A 620 -1.12 -15.52 -38.87
N TYR A 621 -1.05 -14.99 -37.64
CA TYR A 621 -0.24 -13.82 -37.33
C TYR A 621 0.86 -14.09 -36.31
N ILE A 622 0.53 -14.60 -35.11
CA ILE A 622 1.52 -14.76 -34.03
C ILE A 622 2.54 -15.85 -34.37
N VAL A 623 2.07 -17.03 -34.82
CA VAL A 623 2.96 -18.14 -35.20
C VAL A 623 3.85 -17.74 -36.37
N LYS A 624 3.29 -17.11 -37.40
CA LYS A 624 4.08 -16.63 -38.55
C LYS A 624 5.13 -15.59 -38.14
N PHE A 625 4.76 -14.61 -37.30
CA PHE A 625 5.72 -13.63 -36.78
C PHE A 625 6.90 -14.30 -36.05
N ILE A 626 6.63 -15.31 -35.22
CA ILE A 626 7.68 -16.05 -34.52
C ILE A 626 8.50 -16.90 -35.51
N GLN A 627 7.86 -17.54 -36.49
CA GLN A 627 8.54 -18.30 -37.53
C GLN A 627 9.55 -17.46 -38.29
N THR A 628 9.17 -16.24 -38.74
CA THR A 628 10.07 -15.29 -39.40
C THR A 628 11.35 -15.04 -38.57
N ILE A 629 11.20 -14.87 -37.25
CA ILE A 629 12.34 -14.66 -36.33
C ILE A 629 13.22 -15.91 -36.22
N THR A 630 12.60 -17.09 -36.11
CA THR A 630 13.33 -18.34 -35.88
C THR A 630 14.01 -18.89 -37.14
N GLU A 631 13.43 -18.66 -38.32
CA GLU A 631 13.90 -19.19 -39.61
C GLU A 631 15.06 -18.38 -40.20
N HIS A 632 15.26 -17.13 -39.78
CA HIS A 632 16.40 -16.28 -40.14
C HIS A 632 17.78 -16.79 -39.61
N GLY A 633 17.82 -17.97 -38.98
CA GLY A 633 19.04 -18.67 -38.62
C GLY A 633 19.32 -19.95 -39.43
N SER A 634 18.46 -20.28 -40.40
CA SER A 634 18.52 -21.53 -41.17
C SER A 634 19.12 -21.37 -42.57
N THR A 635 19.59 -20.18 -42.92
CA THR A 635 20.31 -19.90 -44.17
C THR A 635 21.68 -19.30 -43.86
N ALA A 636 22.62 -20.19 -43.53
CA ALA A 636 24.06 -19.99 -43.68
C ALA A 636 24.66 -21.31 -44.17
#